data_AF-A0A2W4WDS7-F1
#
_entry.id   AF-A0A2W4WDS7-F1
#
_cell.length_a   1.000
_cell.length_b   1.000
_cell.length_c   1.000
_cell.angle_alpha   90.00
_cell.angle_beta   90.00
_cell.angle_gamma   90.00
#
_symmetry.space_group_name_H-M   'P 1'
#
loop_
_entity.id
_entity.type
_entity.pdbx_description
1 polymer ?
#
loop_
_entity_poly.entity_id
_entity_poly.type
_entity_poly.pdbx_seq_one_letter_code
_entity_poly.pdbx_strand_id
1 'polypeptide(L)'
;MDWDFINHKQFRSFDRLNSNLLPSGKYEHFDFAPFKISDTQIAFGLRVTHSESYSGGYGYFEDLALFIVDSNRIINIFSEPMYFNKNIAGEWNKDGTRQHHLYEDEKVLVVLPRKTDGYYDLQIKALDSNWERTFSWDASLKRYLPSDRTAILNRVLAATFNLRVKELIYF
;
A
#
# COMPACT_ATOMS: atom_id res chain seq x y z
N MET A 1 -18.25 -21.89 -10.67
CA MET A 1 -17.83 -21.38 -9.34
C MET A 1 -17.13 -20.08 -9.66
N ASP A 2 -17.92 -19.02 -9.77
CA ASP A 2 -17.47 -17.76 -10.36
C ASP A 2 -17.08 -16.80 -9.24
N TRP A 3 -15.90 -16.21 -9.40
CA TRP A 3 -15.40 -15.16 -8.53
C TRP A 3 -15.67 -13.83 -9.22
N ASP A 4 -16.70 -13.11 -8.78
CA ASP A 4 -16.97 -11.76 -9.24
C ASP A 4 -16.13 -10.75 -8.44
N PHE A 5 -15.30 -9.97 -9.15
CA PHE A 5 -14.63 -8.79 -8.61
C PHE A 5 -15.03 -7.56 -9.42
N ILE A 6 -15.79 -6.65 -8.82
CA ILE A 6 -16.07 -5.33 -9.39
C ILE A 6 -15.02 -4.35 -8.85
N ASN A 7 -14.23 -3.78 -9.76
CA ASN A 7 -13.19 -2.81 -9.45
C ASN A 7 -13.45 -1.50 -10.19
N HIS A 8 -13.68 -0.39 -9.49
CA HIS A 8 -13.52 0.97 -10.03
C HIS A 8 -13.27 1.97 -8.89
N LYS A 9 -12.03 2.50 -8.80
CA LYS A 9 -11.65 3.94 -8.74
C LYS A 9 -10.31 4.15 -8.03
N GLN A 10 -9.61 5.17 -8.50
CA GLN A 10 -8.26 5.60 -8.15
C GLN A 10 -8.06 5.82 -6.65
N PHE A 11 -6.93 5.34 -6.15
CA PHE A 11 -6.44 5.54 -4.79
C PHE A 11 -6.37 7.03 -4.41
N ARG A 12 -7.39 7.49 -3.70
CA ARG A 12 -7.22 8.61 -2.76
C ARG A 12 -6.88 8.01 -1.40
N SER A 13 -6.08 8.75 -0.63
CA SER A 13 -5.49 8.36 0.66
C SER A 13 -6.49 7.86 1.74
N PHE A 14 -7.79 7.96 1.49
CA PHE A 14 -8.90 7.59 2.37
C PHE A 14 -9.48 6.18 2.13
N ASP A 15 -9.20 5.51 1.01
CA ASP A 15 -9.71 4.15 0.73
C ASP A 15 -9.03 3.05 1.58
N ARG A 16 -7.96 3.41 2.30
CA ARG A 16 -7.19 2.52 3.19
C ARG A 16 -7.99 1.95 4.37
N LEU A 17 -9.19 2.46 4.64
CA LEU A 17 -10.06 2.01 5.73
C LEU A 17 -11.05 0.91 5.33
N ASN A 18 -11.17 0.57 4.04
CA ASN A 18 -12.02 -0.55 3.60
C ASN A 18 -11.23 -1.86 3.61
N SER A 19 -11.60 -2.78 4.52
CA SER A 19 -10.96 -4.08 4.74
C SER A 19 -11.04 -5.04 3.54
N ASN A 20 -11.88 -4.75 2.55
CA ASN A 20 -12.15 -5.61 1.40
C ASN A 20 -11.53 -5.15 0.07
N LEU A 21 -10.82 -4.02 0.04
CA LEU A 21 -10.21 -3.53 -1.21
C LEU A 21 -8.79 -4.07 -1.33
N LEU A 22 -8.65 -5.13 -2.12
CA LEU A 22 -7.38 -5.57 -2.66
C LEU A 22 -6.78 -4.46 -3.52
N PRO A 23 -5.44 -4.33 -3.62
CA PRO A 23 -4.87 -3.34 -4.51
C PRO A 23 -5.35 -3.52 -5.95
N SER A 24 -5.80 -2.43 -6.57
CA SER A 24 -6.18 -2.45 -7.98
C SER A 24 -4.92 -2.48 -8.84
N GLY A 25 -4.82 -3.44 -9.75
CA GLY A 25 -3.68 -3.57 -10.64
C GLY A 25 -3.53 -4.99 -11.15
N LYS A 26 -2.39 -5.27 -11.77
CA LYS A 26 -2.02 -6.61 -12.24
C LYS A 26 -1.20 -7.31 -11.16
N TYR A 27 -1.62 -8.50 -10.77
CA TYR A 27 -0.90 -9.36 -9.83
C TYR A 27 0.11 -10.18 -10.64
N GLU A 28 1.36 -9.73 -10.68
CA GLU A 28 2.34 -10.25 -11.64
C GLU A 28 3.37 -11.17 -11.01
N HIS A 29 3.79 -10.91 -9.77
CA HIS A 29 4.88 -11.66 -9.14
C HIS A 29 4.53 -12.08 -7.70
N PHE A 30 4.99 -13.27 -7.32
CA PHE A 30 5.03 -13.70 -5.92
C PHE A 30 6.30 -13.17 -5.26
N ASP A 31 6.16 -12.67 -4.05
CA ASP A 31 7.29 -12.39 -3.16
C ASP A 31 7.44 -13.57 -2.19
N PHE A 32 8.51 -14.34 -2.38
CA PHE A 32 8.75 -15.58 -1.63
C PHE A 32 9.47 -15.36 -0.30
N ALA A 33 9.74 -14.11 0.09
CA ALA A 33 10.28 -13.83 1.41
C ALA A 33 9.28 -14.31 2.51
N PRO A 34 9.73 -15.07 3.52
CA PRO A 34 8.86 -15.53 4.59
C PRO A 34 8.64 -14.39 5.60
N PHE A 35 7.63 -13.55 5.36
CA PHE A 35 7.27 -12.46 6.26
C PHE A 35 6.69 -13.00 7.56
N LYS A 36 7.54 -13.30 8.54
CA LYS A 36 7.13 -13.72 9.90
C LYS A 36 6.54 -12.54 10.64
N ILE A 37 5.21 -12.41 10.58
CA ILE A 37 4.49 -11.28 11.17
C ILE A 37 4.10 -11.52 12.64
N SER A 38 4.19 -12.76 13.12
CA SER A 38 4.14 -13.09 14.55
C SER A 38 4.96 -14.36 14.82
N ASP A 39 4.97 -14.85 16.05
CA ASP A 39 5.66 -16.11 16.39
C ASP A 39 4.98 -17.34 15.77
N THR A 40 3.72 -17.21 15.34
CA THR A 40 2.90 -18.31 14.82
C THR A 40 2.33 -18.05 13.43
N GLN A 41 2.43 -16.82 12.92
CA GLN A 41 1.86 -16.41 11.64
C GLN A 41 2.94 -15.94 10.67
N ILE A 42 2.89 -16.50 9.47
CA ILE A 42 3.67 -16.08 8.32
C ILE A 42 2.71 -15.49 7.30
N ALA A 43 3.12 -14.37 6.69
CA ALA A 43 2.47 -13.79 5.54
C ALA A 43 3.25 -14.11 4.26
N PHE A 44 2.55 -14.10 3.13
CA PHE A 44 3.13 -14.20 1.79
C PHE A 44 2.82 -12.94 0.99
N GLY A 45 3.72 -12.56 0.09
CA GLY A 45 3.59 -11.33 -0.68
C GLY A 45 3.22 -11.55 -2.14
N LEU A 46 2.48 -10.59 -2.70
CA LEU A 46 2.27 -10.41 -4.13
C LEU A 46 2.70 -9.01 -4.53
N ARG A 47 3.34 -8.89 -5.69
CA ARG A 47 3.62 -7.61 -6.35
C ARG A 47 2.47 -7.26 -7.28
N VAL A 48 1.89 -6.09 -7.05
CA VAL A 48 0.76 -5.57 -7.82
C VAL A 48 1.24 -4.36 -8.59
N THR A 49 1.18 -4.43 -9.92
CA THR A 49 1.68 -3.39 -10.79
C THR A 49 0.55 -2.60 -11.42
N HIS A 50 0.79 -1.32 -11.65
CA HIS A 50 -0.08 -0.49 -12.45
C HIS A 50 0.76 0.50 -13.27
N SER A 51 0.23 0.87 -14.42
CA SER A 51 0.89 1.78 -15.35
C SER A 51 -0.08 2.82 -15.84
N GLU A 52 0.42 4.05 -15.98
CA GLU A 52 -0.31 5.17 -16.55
C GLU A 52 0.46 5.69 -17.76
N SER A 53 -0.24 5.99 -18.84
CA SER A 53 0.34 6.62 -20.02
C SER A 53 -0.24 8.02 -20.17
N TYR A 54 0.61 8.99 -20.49
CA TYR A 54 0.22 10.37 -20.71
C TYR A 54 1.01 10.97 -21.88
N SER A 55 0.59 12.12 -22.40
CA SER A 55 1.19 12.70 -23.61
C SER A 55 2.68 13.02 -23.42
N GLY A 56 3.52 12.20 -24.03
CA GLY A 56 4.98 12.32 -23.97
C GLY A 56 5.62 11.65 -22.75
N GLY A 57 4.92 10.78 -22.03
CA GLY A 57 5.48 10.15 -20.84
C GLY A 57 4.72 8.94 -20.33
N TYR A 58 5.20 8.37 -19.23
CA TYR A 58 4.60 7.20 -18.59
C TYR A 58 4.90 7.17 -17.10
N GLY A 59 4.04 6.53 -16.33
CA GLY A 59 4.30 6.14 -14.94
C GLY A 59 4.13 4.64 -14.80
N TYR A 60 5.04 4.01 -14.08
CA TYR A 60 4.90 2.63 -13.64
C TYR A 60 5.08 2.57 -12.13
N PHE A 61 4.29 1.72 -11.50
CA PHE A 61 4.17 1.62 -10.05
C PHE A 61 4.03 0.17 -9.66
N GLU A 62 4.61 -0.18 -8.52
CA GLU A 62 4.47 -1.50 -7.92
C GLU A 62 4.19 -1.37 -6.42
N ASP A 63 3.16 -2.06 -5.99
CA ASP A 63 2.79 -2.24 -4.59
C ASP A 63 3.20 -3.65 -4.12
N LEU A 64 3.59 -3.77 -2.85
CA LEU A 64 3.66 -5.06 -2.16
C LEU A 64 2.40 -5.24 -1.33
N ALA A 65 1.64 -6.29 -1.66
CA ALA A 65 0.47 -6.73 -0.91
C ALA A 65 0.83 -7.99 -0.10
N LEU A 66 0.66 -7.95 1.22
CA LEU A 66 0.86 -9.11 2.09
C LEU A 66 -0.47 -9.75 2.47
N PHE A 67 -0.44 -11.08 2.54
CA PHE A 67 -1.61 -11.90 2.82
C PHE A 67 -1.31 -12.95 3.89
N ILE A 68 -2.34 -13.29 4.66
CA ILE A 68 -2.33 -14.47 5.54
C ILE A 68 -3.46 -15.41 5.14
N VAL A 69 -3.30 -16.68 5.52
CA VAL A 69 -4.40 -17.64 5.53
C VAL A 69 -4.93 -17.71 6.96
N ASP A 70 -6.17 -17.27 7.17
CA ASP A 70 -6.88 -17.38 8.44
C ASP A 70 -8.20 -18.12 8.20
N SER A 71 -8.40 -19.22 8.90
CA SER A 71 -9.65 -20.00 8.86
C SER A 71 -10.09 -20.35 7.42
N ASN A 72 -9.14 -20.82 6.60
CA ASN A 72 -9.29 -21.15 5.17
C ASN A 72 -9.65 -19.96 4.27
N ARG A 73 -9.37 -18.72 4.69
CA ARG A 73 -9.56 -17.51 3.88
C ARG A 73 -8.24 -16.79 3.70
N ILE A 74 -8.01 -16.28 2.49
CA ILE A 74 -6.90 -15.38 2.20
C ILE A 74 -7.33 -13.96 2.57
N ILE A 75 -6.59 -13.31 3.46
CA ILE A 75 -6.88 -11.97 3.96
C ILE A 75 -5.70 -11.06 3.63
N ASN A 76 -5.96 -9.94 2.96
CA ASN A 76 -4.94 -8.91 2.75
C ASN A 76 -4.72 -8.10 4.02
N ILE A 77 -3.52 -8.17 4.55
CA ILE A 77 -3.16 -7.57 5.84
C ILE A 77 -2.23 -6.36 5.72
N PHE A 78 -1.74 -6.05 4.51
CA PHE A 78 -0.88 -4.92 4.24
C PHE A 78 -0.83 -4.69 2.74
N SER A 79 -0.82 -3.44 2.30
CA SER A 79 -0.61 -3.06 0.90
C SER A 79 -0.01 -1.67 0.83
N GLU A 80 1.20 -1.54 0.31
CA GLU A 80 1.87 -0.24 0.20
C GLU A 80 2.79 -0.17 -1.03
N PRO A 81 3.00 1.05 -1.59
CA PRO A 81 3.90 1.25 -2.72
C PRO A 81 5.35 0.94 -2.37
N MET A 82 5.98 0.10 -3.18
CA MET A 82 7.37 -0.31 -3.01
C MET A 82 8.30 0.25 -4.07
N TYR A 83 7.78 0.49 -5.27
CA TYR A 83 8.56 1.03 -6.38
C TYR A 83 7.69 1.94 -7.23
N PHE A 84 8.27 3.01 -7.75
CA PHE A 84 7.73 3.68 -8.92
C PHE A 84 8.84 4.21 -9.82
N ASN A 85 8.53 4.34 -11.11
CA ASN A 85 9.24 5.25 -11.99
C ASN A 85 8.26 6.11 -12.78
N LYS A 86 8.66 7.33 -13.10
CA LYS A 86 7.88 8.27 -13.90
C LYS A 86 8.80 8.98 -14.86
N ASN A 87 8.39 9.01 -16.12
CA ASN A 87 8.98 9.85 -17.13
C ASN A 87 7.97 10.94 -17.51
N ILE A 88 8.21 12.17 -17.07
CA ILE A 88 7.33 13.31 -17.28
C ILE A 88 7.91 14.23 -18.36
N ALA A 89 7.11 14.47 -19.39
CA ALA A 89 7.48 15.37 -20.47
C ALA A 89 7.56 16.82 -19.99
N GLY A 90 8.70 17.47 -20.24
CA GLY A 90 8.93 18.88 -19.97
C GLY A 90 8.65 19.76 -21.19
N GLU A 91 9.35 20.89 -21.24
CA GLU A 91 9.26 21.89 -22.31
C GLU A 91 9.79 21.37 -23.65
N TRP A 92 9.27 21.95 -24.74
CA TRP A 92 9.82 21.76 -26.08
C TRP A 92 11.07 22.62 -26.29
N ASN A 93 12.08 22.04 -26.94
CA ASN A 93 13.29 22.72 -27.34
C ASN A 93 13.13 23.36 -28.73
N LYS A 94 14.00 24.34 -29.04
CA LYS A 94 13.99 25.04 -30.35
C LYS A 94 14.34 24.14 -31.53
N ASP A 95 15.01 23.02 -31.28
CA ASP A 95 15.39 22.03 -32.29
C ASP A 95 14.29 20.98 -32.55
N GLY A 96 13.13 21.11 -31.90
CA GLY A 96 12.01 20.18 -32.03
C GLY A 96 12.11 18.94 -31.13
N THR A 97 13.13 18.83 -30.29
CA THR A 97 13.17 17.80 -29.22
C THR A 97 12.39 18.24 -27.99
N ARG A 98 12.13 17.32 -27.05
CA ARG A 98 11.40 17.62 -25.81
C ARG A 98 12.22 17.19 -24.60
N GLN A 99 12.18 18.00 -23.55
CA GLN A 99 12.80 17.66 -22.26
C GLN A 99 12.01 16.55 -21.55
N HIS A 100 12.69 15.80 -20.68
CA HIS A 100 12.08 14.77 -19.85
C HIS A 100 12.64 14.80 -18.43
N HIS A 101 11.76 14.68 -17.45
CA HIS A 101 12.10 14.56 -16.05
C HIS A 101 11.80 13.13 -15.58
N LEU A 102 12.86 12.44 -15.14
CA LEU A 102 12.77 11.09 -14.62
C LEU A 102 12.69 11.15 -13.09
N TYR A 103 11.74 10.42 -12.53
CA TYR A 103 11.57 10.24 -11.09
C TYR A 103 11.52 8.75 -10.80
N GLU A 104 12.20 8.34 -9.75
CA GLU A 104 12.26 6.95 -9.30
C GLU A 104 12.34 6.94 -7.78
N ASP A 105 11.76 5.92 -7.17
CA ASP A 105 11.85 5.68 -5.72
C ASP A 105 11.69 4.18 -5.48
N GLU A 106 12.60 3.63 -4.69
CA GLU A 106 12.62 2.23 -4.33
C GLU A 106 12.57 2.07 -2.82
N LYS A 107 11.81 1.10 -2.35
CA LYS A 107 11.64 0.81 -0.93
C LYS A 107 11.86 -0.65 -0.61
N VAL A 108 12.18 -0.89 0.66
CA VAL A 108 12.20 -2.22 1.26
C VAL A 108 11.24 -2.28 2.44
N LEU A 109 10.70 -3.47 2.65
CA LEU A 109 9.90 -3.78 3.84
C LEU A 109 10.79 -4.49 4.86
N VAL A 110 10.75 -4.01 6.09
CA VAL A 110 11.49 -4.56 7.23
C VAL A 110 10.49 -4.99 8.31
N VAL A 111 10.66 -6.21 8.81
CA VAL A 111 9.95 -6.69 10.00
C VAL A 111 10.75 -6.26 11.24
N LEU A 112 10.13 -5.47 12.12
CA LEU A 112 10.78 -4.95 13.32
C LEU A 112 10.65 -5.94 14.49
N PRO A 113 11.59 -5.94 15.46
CA PRO A 113 11.51 -6.81 16.63
C PRO A 113 10.41 -6.41 17.62
N ARG A 114 9.95 -5.15 17.57
CA ARG A 114 8.83 -4.65 18.39
C ARG A 114 7.53 -5.31 17.94
N LYS A 115 6.64 -5.61 18.90
CA LYS A 115 5.30 -6.15 18.64
C LYS A 115 4.18 -5.21 19.11
N THR A 116 3.05 -5.26 18.41
CA THR A 116 1.75 -4.70 18.78
C THR A 116 0.72 -5.83 18.72
N ASP A 117 -0.01 -6.08 19.80
CA ASP A 117 -1.01 -7.18 19.90
C ASP A 117 -0.49 -8.56 19.46
N GLY A 118 0.79 -8.85 19.73
CA GLY A 118 1.44 -10.12 19.38
C GLY A 118 1.99 -10.21 17.96
N TYR A 119 1.78 -9.19 17.12
CA TYR A 119 2.31 -9.10 15.76
C TYR A 119 3.50 -8.14 15.70
N TYR A 120 4.56 -8.52 15.00
CA TYR A 120 5.72 -7.67 14.75
C TYR A 120 5.31 -6.42 13.96
N ASP A 121 5.79 -5.25 14.36
CA ASP A 121 5.58 -4.02 13.60
C ASP A 121 6.33 -4.11 12.26
N LEU A 122 5.79 -3.46 11.24
CA LEU A 122 6.39 -3.38 9.91
C LEU A 122 6.95 -1.98 9.67
N GLN A 123 8.03 -1.89 8.90
CA GLN A 123 8.58 -0.61 8.48
C GLN A 123 8.90 -0.63 6.99
N ILE A 124 8.42 0.38 6.27
CA ILE A 124 8.91 0.67 4.92
C ILE A 124 10.04 1.68 5.03
N LYS A 125 11.12 1.44 4.30
CA LYS A 125 12.27 2.35 4.20
C LYS A 125 12.58 2.60 2.74
N ALA A 126 12.75 3.86 2.35
CA ALA A 126 13.32 4.20 1.05
C ALA A 126 14.79 3.78 0.99
N LEU A 127 15.28 3.37 -0.17
CA LEU A 127 16.68 3.00 -0.37
C LEU A 127 17.58 4.24 -0.53
N ASP A 128 17.07 5.28 -1.19
CA ASP A 128 17.86 6.47 -1.56
C ASP A 128 17.60 7.69 -0.65
N SER A 129 16.88 7.52 0.46
CA SER A 129 16.64 8.61 1.41
C SER A 129 16.43 8.11 2.83
N ASN A 130 16.43 9.04 3.80
CA ASN A 130 16.11 8.74 5.20
C ASN A 130 14.59 8.63 5.46
N TRP A 131 13.76 8.56 4.40
CA TRP A 131 12.33 8.40 4.58
C TRP A 131 11.99 6.98 5.05
N GLU A 132 11.22 6.90 6.11
CA GLU A 132 10.67 5.65 6.62
C GLU A 132 9.27 5.84 7.18
N ARG A 133 8.48 4.76 7.21
CA ARG A 133 7.16 4.73 7.83
C ARG A 133 6.94 3.40 8.54
N THR A 134 6.53 3.48 9.79
CA THR A 134 6.19 2.31 10.61
C THR A 134 4.68 2.05 10.59
N PHE A 135 4.32 0.78 10.60
CA PHE A 135 2.97 0.27 10.63
C PHE A 135 2.84 -0.73 11.77
N SER A 136 1.73 -0.65 12.48
CA SER A 136 1.41 -1.52 13.61
C SER A 136 0.12 -2.26 13.33
N TRP A 137 0.04 -3.47 13.86
CA TRP A 137 -1.14 -4.32 13.73
C TRP A 137 -2.37 -3.67 14.36
N ASP A 138 -3.50 -3.81 13.71
CA ASP A 138 -4.81 -3.49 14.25
C ASP A 138 -5.65 -4.78 14.32
N ALA A 139 -5.88 -5.27 15.55
CA ALA A 139 -6.61 -6.52 15.76
C ALA A 139 -8.07 -6.45 15.30
N SER A 140 -8.69 -5.26 15.35
CA SER A 140 -10.11 -5.09 14.96
C SER A 140 -10.30 -5.19 13.45
N LEU A 141 -9.33 -4.69 12.68
CA LEU A 141 -9.35 -4.70 11.22
C LEU A 141 -8.55 -5.86 10.60
N LYS A 142 -7.82 -6.62 11.42
CA LYS A 142 -6.88 -7.66 11.00
C LYS A 142 -5.92 -7.17 9.91
N ARG A 143 -5.34 -5.99 10.11
CA ARG A 143 -4.49 -5.32 9.11
C ARG A 143 -3.47 -4.41 9.76
N TYR A 144 -2.34 -4.22 9.10
CA TYR A 144 -1.34 -3.21 9.44
C TYR A 144 -1.79 -1.83 8.99
N LEU A 145 -1.65 -0.86 9.88
CA LEU A 145 -2.01 0.53 9.64
C LEU A 145 -0.87 1.45 10.10
N PRO A 146 -0.71 2.65 9.50
CA PRO A 146 0.34 3.58 9.90
C PRO A 146 0.33 3.84 11.41
N SER A 147 1.50 3.79 12.03
CA SER A 147 1.71 3.97 13.47
C SER A 147 1.83 5.44 13.89
N ASP A 148 1.63 6.39 12.98
CA ASP A 148 1.75 7.81 13.31
C ASP A 148 0.65 8.28 14.28
N ARG A 149 0.96 9.34 15.05
CA ARG A 149 0.09 9.83 16.13
C ARG A 149 -1.30 10.25 15.63
N THR A 150 -1.38 10.77 14.41
CA THR A 150 -2.65 11.21 13.81
C THR A 150 -3.54 10.02 13.49
N ALA A 151 -2.98 8.94 12.94
CA ALA A 151 -3.72 7.70 12.71
C ALA A 151 -4.19 7.06 14.02
N ILE A 152 -3.36 7.09 15.07
CA ILE A 152 -3.74 6.61 16.41
C ILE A 152 -4.88 7.47 17.00
N LEU A 153 -4.75 8.81 16.95
CA LEU A 153 -5.79 9.73 17.41
C LEU A 153 -7.11 9.53 16.67
N ASN A 154 -7.07 9.38 15.35
CA ASN A 154 -8.28 9.13 14.55
C ASN A 154 -8.95 7.80 14.89
N ARG A 155 -8.19 6.74 15.22
CA ARG A 155 -8.74 5.47 15.70
C ARG A 155 -9.39 5.60 17.07
N VAL A 156 -8.72 6.27 17.99
CA VAL A 156 -9.28 6.54 19.34
C VAL A 156 -10.56 7.35 19.23
N LEU A 157 -10.59 8.39 18.39
CA LEU A 157 -11.77 9.20 18.16
C LEU A 157 -12.91 8.40 17.51
N ALA A 158 -12.62 7.58 16.49
CA ALA A 158 -13.65 6.75 15.84
C ALA A 158 -14.28 5.73 16.81
N ALA A 159 -13.46 5.08 17.65
CA ALA A 159 -13.93 4.13 18.66
C ALA A 159 -14.70 4.80 19.81
N THR A 160 -14.27 6.00 20.23
CA THR A 160 -14.90 6.73 21.35
C THR A 160 -16.23 7.36 20.96
N PHE A 161 -16.36 7.84 19.71
CA PHE A 161 -17.54 8.58 19.27
C PHE A 161 -18.55 7.77 18.46
N ASN A 162 -18.35 6.46 18.26
CA ASN A 162 -19.24 5.59 17.48
C ASN A 162 -19.56 6.16 16.08
N LEU A 163 -18.63 6.97 15.54
CA LEU A 163 -18.80 7.63 14.27
C LEU A 163 -18.59 6.58 13.18
N ARG A 164 -19.70 5.97 12.72
CA ARG A 164 -19.72 5.40 11.37
C ARG A 164 -19.41 6.54 10.43
N VAL A 165 -18.21 6.53 9.85
CA VAL A 165 -17.80 7.50 8.84
C VAL A 165 -18.83 7.45 7.72
N LYS A 166 -19.73 8.43 7.70
CA LYS A 166 -20.64 8.66 6.57
C LYS A 166 -19.79 9.27 5.46
N GLU A 167 -19.78 8.61 4.31
CA GLU A 167 -19.22 9.15 3.07
C GLU A 167 -19.80 10.54 2.81
N LEU A 168 -18.93 11.56 2.81
CA LEU A 168 -19.24 12.87 2.26
C LEU A 168 -18.78 12.87 0.81
N ILE A 169 -19.73 12.59 -0.08
CA ILE A 169 -19.57 12.74 -1.52
C ILE A 169 -19.52 14.24 -1.81
N TYR A 170 -18.39 14.72 -2.30
CA TYR A 170 -18.32 15.97 -3.06
C TYR A 170 -17.95 15.62 -4.51
N PHE A 171 -18.75 16.19 -5.41
CA PHE A 171 -18.76 15.97 -6.86
C PHE A 171 -17.40 16.13 -7.53
#